data_AF-A0ABD0RJ75-F1
#
_entry.id   AF-A0ABD0RJ75-F1
#
_cell.length_a   1.000
_cell.length_b   1.000
_cell.length_c   1.000
_cell.angle_alpha   90.00
_cell.angle_beta   90.00
_cell.angle_gamma   90.00
#
_symmetry.space_group_name_H-M   'P 1'
#
loop_
_entity.id
_entity.type
_entity.pdbx_description
1 polymer ?
#
loop_
_entity_poly.entity_id
_entity_poly.type
_entity_poly.pdbx_seq_one_letter_code
_entity_poly.pdbx_strand_id
1 'polypeptide(L)' 'MGKWENQSLTLKYPVWPRFNSFGDAETDDNHLTIVTLEEKPFVIVENVERLTGTCMRNSVPCRKHIK' A
#
# COMPACT_ATOMS: atom_id res chain seq x y z
N MET A 1 0.98 10.95 12.29
CA MET A 1 1.40 9.56 12.04
C MET A 1 0.33 8.63 12.61
N GLY A 2 -0.70 8.30 11.84
CA GLY A 2 -1.69 7.25 12.16
C GLY A 2 -2.60 7.38 13.40
N LYS A 3 -3.66 6.55 13.44
CA LYS A 3 -4.52 6.26 14.59
C LYS A 3 -4.74 4.75 14.64
N TRP A 4 -4.48 4.12 15.78
CA TRP A 4 -4.76 2.70 16.03
C TRP A 4 -5.96 2.57 16.95
N GLU A 5 -7.05 1.99 16.46
CA GLU A 5 -8.26 1.71 17.25
C GLU A 5 -8.90 0.41 16.76
N ASN A 6 -9.52 -0.35 17.67
CA ASN A 6 -10.30 -1.54 17.32
C ASN A 6 -9.58 -2.54 16.39
N GLN A 7 -8.29 -2.79 16.65
CA GLN A 7 -7.44 -3.68 15.83
C GLN A 7 -7.24 -3.19 14.37
N SER A 8 -7.48 -1.90 14.10
CA SER A 8 -7.33 -1.29 12.79
C SER A 8 -6.42 -0.07 12.84
N LEU A 9 -5.47 -0.01 11.90
CA LEU A 9 -4.52 1.10 11.75
C LEU A 9 -4.98 2.02 10.62
N THR A 10 -5.45 3.21 10.98
CA THR A 10 -5.75 4.26 10.00
C THR A 10 -4.56 5.19 9.86
N LEU A 11 -4.00 5.33 8.67
CA LEU A 11 -2.84 6.18 8.43
C LEU A 11 -3.25 7.49 7.74
N LYS A 12 -2.67 8.61 8.19
CA LYS A 12 -2.92 9.96 7.62
C LYS A 12 -2.32 10.10 6.22
N TYR A 13 -1.23 9.40 5.96
CA TYR A 13 -0.50 9.39 4.70
C TYR A 13 -0.37 7.94 4.22
N PRO A 14 -0.33 7.69 2.89
CA PRO A 14 -0.11 6.35 2.35
C PRO A 14 1.20 5.76 2.89
N VAL A 15 1.17 4.48 3.23
CA VAL A 15 2.36 3.75 3.70
C VAL A 15 3.17 3.37 2.49
N TRP A 16 4.36 3.93 2.37
CA TRP A 16 5.32 3.44 1.42
C TRP A 16 5.86 2.11 1.95
N PRO A 17 5.82 1.02 1.15
CA PRO A 17 6.36 -0.25 1.58
C PRO A 17 7.85 -0.05 1.89
N ARG A 18 8.20 -0.14 3.17
CA ARG A 18 9.58 -0.09 3.63
C ARG A 18 10.19 -1.46 3.36
N PHE A 19 10.66 -1.66 2.13
CA PHE A 19 11.37 -2.89 1.76
C PHE A 19 12.70 -3.05 2.52
N ASN A 20 13.27 -1.98 3.08
CA ASN A 20 14.45 -2.07 3.93
C ASN A 20 14.08 -2.16 5.42
N SER A 21 14.32 -3.36 5.94
CA SER A 21 14.40 -3.69 7.35
C SER A 21 15.52 -2.86 7.99
N PHE A 22 15.18 -2.03 8.98
CA PHE A 22 16.12 -1.39 9.92
C PHE A 22 17.24 -0.53 9.32
N GLY A 23 17.11 0.80 9.43
CA GLY A 23 18.28 1.65 9.69
C GLY A 23 18.88 2.45 8.55
N ASP A 24 18.26 2.58 7.38
CA ASP A 24 18.72 3.58 6.42
C ASP A 24 18.16 4.96 6.77
N ALA A 25 19.08 5.79 7.27
CA ALA A 25 18.93 7.23 7.38
C ALA A 25 18.72 7.82 5.99
N GLU A 26 17.87 8.86 5.93
CA GLU A 26 17.41 9.55 4.71
C GLU A 26 16.22 8.83 4.08
N THR A 27 15.03 9.05 4.65
CA THR A 27 13.78 8.85 3.93
C THR A 27 13.83 9.75 2.69
N ASP A 28 14.08 9.17 1.52
CA ASP A 28 13.93 9.89 0.26
C ASP A 28 12.46 10.29 0.14
N ASP A 29 12.16 11.54 0.52
CA ASP A 29 10.80 12.08 0.56
C ASP A 29 10.21 12.26 -0.84
N ASN A 30 10.99 11.99 -1.91
CA ASN A 30 10.56 12.06 -3.31
C ASN A 30 9.81 10.81 -3.76
N HIS A 31 8.70 10.50 -3.09
CA HIS A 31 7.83 9.41 -3.51
C HIS A 31 7.00 9.81 -4.74
N LEU A 32 7.11 9.03 -5.82
CA LEU A 32 6.32 9.22 -7.03
C LEU A 32 4.95 8.55 -6.88
N THR A 33 3.88 9.25 -7.28
CA THR A 33 2.54 8.67 -7.39
C THR A 33 2.35 8.12 -8.79
N ILE A 34 2.06 6.82 -8.88
CA ILE A 34 1.91 6.10 -10.15
C ILE A 34 0.43 5.75 -10.35
N VAL A 35 -0.04 5.86 -11.59
CA VAL A 35 -1.37 5.42 -12.02
C VAL A 35 -1.21 4.37 -13.12
N THR A 36 -1.96 3.28 -13.01
CA THR A 36 -1.98 2.18 -13.98
C THR A 36 -3.41 1.74 -14.27
N LEU A 37 -3.60 1.00 -15.36
CA LEU A 37 -4.86 0.32 -15.70
C LEU A 37 -4.73 -1.17 -15.38
N GLU A 38 -5.86 -1.82 -15.06
CA GLU A 38 -5.92 -3.27 -14.90
C GLU A 38 -5.83 -3.92 -16.29
N GLU A 39 -4.70 -4.58 -16.59
CA GLU A 39 -4.40 -5.14 -17.90
C GLU A 39 -3.66 -6.48 -17.74
N LYS A 40 -4.36 -7.61 -17.91
CA LYS A 40 -3.74 -8.93 -17.84
C LYS A 40 -2.93 -9.22 -19.11
N PRO A 41 -1.71 -9.77 -19.02
CA PRO A 41 -1.06 -10.37 -17.84
C PRO A 41 -0.17 -9.41 -17.02
N PHE A 42 -0.10 -8.13 -17.37
CA PHE A 42 0.91 -7.19 -16.85
C PHE A 42 0.53 -6.55 -15.51
N VAL A 43 -0.71 -6.11 -15.36
CA VAL A 43 -1.24 -5.45 -14.17
C VAL A 43 -2.47 -6.21 -13.70
N ILE A 44 -2.29 -7.02 -12.66
CA ILE A 44 -3.34 -7.85 -12.07
C ILE A 44 -3.80 -7.17 -10.78
N VAL A 45 -5.08 -6.80 -10.72
CA VAL A 45 -5.70 -6.23 -9.52
C VAL A 45 -6.56 -7.28 -8.85
N GLU A 46 -6.29 -7.54 -7.58
CA GLU A 46 -7.01 -8.52 -6.76
C GLU A 46 -7.62 -7.85 -5.53
N ASN A 47 -8.72 -8.43 -5.02
CA ASN A 47 -9.33 -7.96 -3.78
C ASN A 47 -8.49 -8.40 -2.57
N VAL A 48 -8.39 -7.54 -1.56
CA VAL A 48 -7.73 -7.90 -0.30
C VAL A 48 -8.48 -9.02 0.43
N GLU A 49 -7.74 -9.87 1.12
CA GLU A 49 -8.31 -10.93 1.94
C GLU A 49 -9.11 -10.31 3.10
N ARG A 50 -10.36 -10.77 3.29
CA ARG A 50 -11.29 -10.16 4.26
C ARG A 50 -10.87 -10.32 5.72
N LEU A 51 -10.10 -11.36 6.03
CA LEU A 51 -9.67 -11.66 7.41
C LEU A 51 -8.53 -10.75 7.86
N THR A 52 -7.57 -10.49 6.98
CA THR A 52 -6.40 -9.67 7.26
C THR A 52 -6.62 -8.21 6.93
N GLY A 53 -7.47 -7.91 5.94
CA GLY A 53 -7.73 -6.54 5.50
C GLY A 53 -6.50 -5.86 4.86
N THR A 54 -5.47 -6.64 4.53
CA THR A 54 -4.19 -6.17 3.99
C THR A 54 -3.81 -6.93 2.72
N CYS A 55 -2.95 -6.34 1.90
CA CYS A 55 -2.39 -7.00 0.73
C CYS A 55 -1.50 -8.20 1.11
N MET A 56 -1.44 -9.20 0.23
CA MET A 56 -0.52 -10.33 0.36
C MET A 56 0.93 -9.88 0.10
N ARG A 57 1.92 -10.69 0.53
CA ARG A 57 3.35 -10.35 0.45
C ARG A 57 3.83 -9.93 -0.96
N ASN A 58 3.24 -10.46 -2.02
CA ASN A 58 3.63 -10.19 -3.40
C ASN A 58 2.75 -9.13 -4.09
N SER A 59 1.79 -8.53 -3.40
CA SER A 59 0.93 -7.48 -3.95
C SER A 59 1.21 -6.12 -3.32
N VAL A 60 1.06 -5.08 -4.14
CA VAL A 60 1.19 -3.69 -3.71
C VAL A 60 -0.20 -3.11 -3.45
N PRO A 61 -0.41 -2.35 -2.35
CA PRO A 61 -1.68 -1.70 -2.10
C PRO A 61 -1.94 -0.60 -3.14
N CYS A 62 -3.09 -0.68 -3.79
CA CYS A 62 -3.57 0.31 -4.75
C CYS A 62 -4.95 0.84 -4.37
N ARG A 63 -5.24 2.11 -4.69
CA ARG A 63 -6.57 2.70 -4.51
C ARG A 63 -7.29 2.80 -5.85
N LYS A 64 -8.42 2.12 -5.99
CA LYS A 64 -9.29 2.28 -7.16
C LYS A 64 -10.14 3.53 -7.00
N HIS A 65 -10.02 4.47 -7.94
CA HIS A 65 -10.92 5.63 -7.98
C HIS A 65 -12.21 5.20 -8.70
N ILE A 66 -13.30 5.08 -7.94
CA ILE A 66 -14.63 4.80 -8.47
C ILE A 66 -15.35 6.15 -8.54
N LYS A 67 -15.82 6.53 -9.73
CA LYS A 67 -16.64 7.72 -9.94
C LYS A 67 -18.07 7.49 -9.45
#